data_AF-G2FK37-F1
#
_entry.id   AF-G2FK37-F1
#
_cell.length_a   1.000
_cell.length_b   1.000
_cell.length_c   1.000
_cell.angle_alpha   90.00
_cell.angle_beta   90.00
_cell.angle_gamma   90.00
#
_symmetry.space_group_name_H-M   'P 1'
#
loop_
_entity.id
_entity.type
_entity.pdbx_description
1 polymer ?
#
loop_
_entity_poly.entity_id
_entity_poly.type
_entity_poly.pdbx_seq_one_letter_code
_entity_poly.pdbx_strand_id
1 'polypeptide(L)'
;MKIKSKFLFIVLILSMVVVFPSTAFAQTDQYGYDAQARTFKGTLDNWEAFLEGTPPTTFSWEQKDTVFIERKWSKSFDPMVQGNPPSAPGAWQQVELWEYLSGDELGWTWHEELGIVYSPNRPIPGAVALTPEEMMFPGFYLIKDKEWSIGPNGEVTIDQDLSPNLRILKRLHKFFQIKRRSF
;
A
#
# COMPACT_ATOMS: atom_id res chain seq x y z
N MET A 1 -21.95 -29.66 46.10
CA MET A 1 -21.52 -29.82 44.69
C MET A 1 -21.57 -28.55 43.83
N LYS A 2 -21.72 -27.32 44.37
CA LYS A 2 -21.85 -26.08 43.55
C LYS A 2 -20.53 -25.31 43.30
N ILE A 3 -19.45 -25.61 44.03
CA ILE A 3 -18.18 -24.88 43.93
C ILE A 3 -17.29 -25.43 42.78
N LYS A 4 -17.32 -26.75 42.54
CA LYS A 4 -16.53 -27.41 41.48
C LYS A 4 -16.96 -26.99 40.06
N SER A 5 -18.26 -26.72 39.84
CA SER A 5 -18.80 -26.28 38.54
C SER A 5 -18.38 -24.85 38.18
N LYS A 6 -18.32 -23.94 39.16
CA LYS A 6 -17.85 -22.56 38.92
C LYS A 6 -16.37 -22.49 38.58
N PHE A 7 -15.56 -23.34 39.23
CA PHE A 7 -14.13 -23.41 38.94
C PHE A 7 -13.85 -23.94 37.54
N LEU A 8 -14.60 -24.96 37.10
CA LEU A 8 -14.50 -25.50 35.74
C LEU A 8 -14.84 -24.44 34.68
N PHE A 9 -15.86 -23.61 34.95
CA PHE A 9 -16.27 -22.54 34.05
C PHE A 9 -15.22 -21.42 33.94
N ILE A 10 -14.59 -21.06 35.05
CA ILE A 10 -13.50 -20.06 35.07
C ILE A 10 -12.27 -20.59 34.31
N VAL A 11 -11.92 -21.87 34.47
CA VAL A 11 -10.80 -22.48 33.73
C VAL A 11 -11.09 -22.53 32.21
N LEU A 12 -12.32 -22.78 31.80
CA LEU A 12 -12.75 -22.77 30.40
C LEU A 12 -12.73 -21.37 29.77
N ILE A 13 -13.08 -20.34 30.53
CA ILE A 13 -12.96 -18.95 30.06
C ILE A 13 -11.49 -18.55 29.95
N LEU A 14 -10.65 -18.94 30.92
CA LEU A 14 -9.22 -18.65 30.89
C LEU A 14 -8.52 -19.34 29.72
N SER A 15 -8.90 -20.57 29.36
CA SER A 15 -8.35 -21.25 28.19
C SER A 15 -8.79 -20.60 26.87
N MET A 16 -10.00 -20.05 26.78
CA MET A 16 -10.38 -19.25 25.61
C MET A 16 -9.55 -17.97 25.48
N VAL A 17 -9.19 -17.31 26.60
CA VAL A 17 -8.36 -16.09 26.58
C VAL A 17 -6.91 -16.38 26.15
N VAL A 18 -6.36 -17.54 26.52
CA VAL A 18 -4.98 -17.95 26.16
C VAL A 18 -4.89 -18.50 24.72
N VAL A 19 -6.01 -18.92 24.12
CA VAL A 19 -6.07 -19.43 22.74
C VAL A 19 -6.46 -18.36 21.72
N PHE A 20 -6.65 -17.10 22.13
CA PHE A 20 -6.61 -16.03 21.13
C PHE A 20 -5.16 -15.94 20.61
N PRO A 21 -4.92 -16.14 19.31
CA PRO A 21 -3.64 -15.79 18.74
C PRO A 21 -3.51 -14.30 18.97
N SER A 22 -2.66 -13.96 19.94
CA SER A 22 -2.10 -12.65 20.14
C SER A 22 -1.76 -12.15 18.75
N THR A 23 -2.43 -11.07 18.32
CA THR A 23 -2.12 -10.25 17.15
C THR A 23 -1.17 -10.95 16.19
N ALA A 24 -1.68 -11.51 15.08
CA ALA A 24 -0.83 -11.80 13.94
C ALA A 24 -0.17 -10.48 13.54
N PHE A 25 0.98 -10.18 14.16
CA PHE A 25 1.94 -9.24 13.64
C PHE A 25 2.25 -9.84 12.28
N ALA A 26 1.72 -9.21 11.23
CA ALA A 26 2.10 -9.51 9.87
C ALA A 26 3.62 -9.57 9.89
N GLN A 27 4.17 -10.77 9.65
CA GLN A 27 5.59 -11.01 9.76
C GLN A 27 6.20 -10.44 8.49
N THR A 28 6.25 -9.11 8.46
CA THR A 28 6.87 -8.34 7.40
C THR A 28 8.36 -8.64 7.42
N ASP A 29 8.94 -8.82 6.24
CA ASP A 29 10.38 -8.96 6.13
C ASP A 29 11.09 -7.63 6.44
N GLN A 30 12.41 -7.59 6.29
CA GLN A 30 13.20 -6.40 6.60
C GLN A 30 12.87 -5.17 5.74
N TYR A 31 12.12 -5.34 4.65
CA TYR A 31 11.63 -4.24 3.81
C TYR A 31 10.26 -3.73 4.25
N GLY A 32 9.50 -4.53 5.00
CA GLY A 32 8.08 -4.30 5.24
C GLY A 32 7.14 -5.15 4.38
N TYR A 33 7.65 -6.16 3.65
CA TYR A 33 6.88 -7.00 2.73
C TYR A 33 6.33 -8.26 3.41
N ASP A 34 5.06 -8.57 3.15
CA ASP A 34 4.41 -9.83 3.53
C ASP A 34 3.78 -10.49 2.29
N ALA A 35 4.43 -11.55 1.81
CA ALA A 35 4.00 -12.31 0.65
C ALA A 35 2.67 -13.06 0.86
N GLN A 36 2.39 -13.51 2.09
CA GLN A 36 1.17 -14.26 2.38
C GLN A 36 -0.04 -13.32 2.41
N ALA A 37 0.14 -12.14 2.99
CA ALA A 37 -0.87 -11.09 3.05
C ALA A 37 -1.00 -10.30 1.74
N ARG A 38 0.04 -10.34 0.87
CA ARG A 38 0.17 -9.50 -0.34
C ARG A 38 0.11 -8.02 0.03
N THR A 39 0.93 -7.68 1.01
CA THR A 39 1.04 -6.33 1.54
C THR A 39 2.47 -5.89 1.61
N PHE A 40 2.68 -4.59 1.51
CA PHE A 40 3.93 -3.93 1.81
C PHE A 40 3.64 -2.75 2.72
N LYS A 41 4.44 -2.54 3.76
CA LYS A 41 4.34 -1.36 4.63
C LYS A 41 5.73 -0.86 5.03
N GLY A 42 6.11 0.31 4.57
CA GLY A 42 7.44 0.87 4.82
C GLY A 42 7.59 2.26 4.21
N THR A 43 8.81 2.60 3.80
CA THR A 43 9.08 3.80 3.01
C THR A 43 9.01 3.49 1.52
N LEU A 44 8.79 4.52 0.72
CA LEU A 44 8.86 4.42 -0.73
C LEU A 44 10.22 3.90 -1.19
N ASP A 45 11.30 4.39 -0.60
CA ASP A 45 12.67 3.92 -0.89
C ASP A 45 12.84 2.43 -0.60
N ASN A 46 12.22 1.90 0.46
CA ASN A 46 12.28 0.47 0.77
C ASN A 46 11.44 -0.38 -0.17
N TRP A 47 10.34 0.17 -0.71
CA TRP A 47 9.58 -0.49 -1.76
C TRP A 47 10.41 -0.58 -3.05
N GLU A 48 11.09 0.50 -3.44
CA GLU A 48 12.00 0.51 -4.58
C GLU A 48 13.15 -0.50 -4.38
N ALA A 49 13.78 -0.47 -3.20
CA ALA A 49 14.85 -1.41 -2.85
C ALA A 49 14.40 -2.87 -2.90
N PHE A 50 13.17 -3.16 -2.45
CA PHE A 50 12.56 -4.48 -2.54
C PHE A 50 12.39 -4.94 -3.99
N LEU A 51 11.89 -4.06 -4.88
CA LEU A 51 11.72 -4.39 -6.30
C LEU A 51 13.05 -4.57 -7.03
N GLU A 52 14.09 -3.82 -6.63
CA GLU A 52 15.43 -3.91 -7.21
C GLU A 52 16.30 -5.04 -6.61
N GLY A 53 15.86 -5.64 -5.50
CA GLY A 53 16.65 -6.62 -4.76
C GLY A 53 17.89 -6.02 -4.09
N THR A 54 17.87 -4.72 -3.81
CA THR A 54 18.94 -4.01 -3.09
C THR A 54 18.65 -3.97 -1.59
N PRO A 55 19.65 -3.81 -0.70
CA PRO A 55 19.41 -3.78 0.74
C PRO A 55 18.40 -2.72 1.19
N PRO A 56 17.60 -2.98 2.24
CA PRO A 56 16.66 -2.00 2.77
C PRO A 56 17.41 -0.86 3.46
N THR A 57 16.82 0.33 3.43
CA THR A 57 17.26 1.48 4.22
C THR A 57 16.56 1.48 5.57
N THR A 58 17.31 1.69 6.64
CA THR A 58 16.75 1.89 7.98
C THR A 58 15.99 3.20 8.03
N PHE A 59 14.75 3.15 8.52
CA PHE A 59 13.90 4.32 8.67
C PHE A 59 13.24 4.34 10.06
N SER A 60 12.72 5.51 10.44
CA SER A 60 11.88 5.69 11.63
C SER A 60 10.55 6.31 11.22
N TRP A 61 9.47 5.89 11.86
CA TRP A 61 8.12 6.44 11.65
C TRP A 61 7.99 7.93 12.02
N GLU A 62 9.00 8.49 12.67
CA GLU A 62 9.05 9.92 13.04
C GLU A 62 9.83 10.78 12.04
N GLN A 63 10.39 10.17 10.98
CA GLN A 63 11.12 10.92 9.96
C GLN A 63 10.18 11.84 9.18
N LYS A 64 10.64 13.07 8.97
CA LYS A 64 9.99 14.07 8.12
C LYS A 64 10.54 13.98 6.69
N ASP A 65 9.78 14.51 5.75
CA ASP A 65 10.14 14.54 4.32
C ASP A 65 10.47 13.15 3.75
N THR A 66 9.88 12.12 4.36
CA THR A 66 10.02 10.72 3.97
C THR A 66 8.65 10.23 3.57
N VAL A 67 8.53 9.74 2.34
CA VAL A 67 7.27 9.16 1.85
C VAL A 67 7.15 7.75 2.37
N PHE A 68 6.13 7.54 3.19
CA PHE A 68 5.70 6.23 3.62
C PHE A 68 4.69 5.66 2.63
N ILE A 69 4.64 4.33 2.57
CA ILE A 69 3.78 3.61 1.65
C ILE A 69 3.21 2.38 2.33
N GLU A 70 1.91 2.19 2.15
CA GLU A 70 1.22 0.93 2.39
C GLU A 70 0.62 0.45 1.08
N ARG A 71 0.90 -0.80 0.71
CA ARG A 71 0.36 -1.44 -0.50
C ARG A 71 -0.39 -2.68 -0.11
N LYS A 72 -1.44 -2.96 -0.87
CA LYS A 72 -2.16 -4.22 -0.83
C LYS A 72 -2.61 -4.60 -2.23
N TRP A 73 -2.53 -5.88 -2.57
CA TRP A 73 -2.94 -6.33 -3.89
C TRP A 73 -3.57 -7.72 -3.89
N SER A 74 -4.27 -8.01 -4.98
CA SER A 74 -4.87 -9.32 -5.24
C SER A 74 -3.82 -10.36 -5.64
N LYS A 75 -4.09 -11.65 -5.37
CA LYS A 75 -3.22 -12.74 -5.83
C LYS A 75 -2.98 -12.74 -7.33
N SER A 76 -3.96 -12.35 -8.14
CA SER A 76 -3.80 -12.27 -9.60
C SER A 76 -2.89 -11.13 -10.04
N PHE A 77 -2.57 -10.19 -9.14
CA PHE A 77 -1.61 -9.11 -9.35
C PHE A 77 -0.18 -9.50 -8.95
N ASP A 78 0.06 -10.59 -8.21
CA ASP A 78 1.41 -11.03 -7.78
C ASP A 78 2.47 -11.02 -8.89
N PRO A 79 2.19 -11.44 -10.15
CA PRO A 79 3.19 -11.39 -11.22
C PRO A 79 3.76 -10.00 -11.48
N MET A 80 3.00 -8.93 -11.23
CA MET A 80 3.44 -7.55 -11.44
C MET A 80 4.55 -7.14 -10.48
N VAL A 81 4.61 -7.74 -9.29
CA VAL A 81 5.71 -7.53 -8.34
C VAL A 81 7.04 -8.02 -8.92
N GLN A 82 6.99 -8.96 -9.87
CA GLN A 82 8.14 -9.52 -10.58
C GLN A 82 8.29 -8.95 -12.00
N GLY A 83 7.53 -7.90 -12.35
CA GLY A 83 7.55 -7.28 -13.68
C GLY A 83 6.84 -8.08 -14.78
N ASN A 84 6.01 -9.07 -14.42
CA ASN A 84 5.21 -9.87 -15.35
C ASN A 84 3.76 -9.37 -15.39
N PRO A 85 3.03 -9.58 -16.51
CA PRO A 85 1.64 -9.15 -16.60
C PRO A 85 0.75 -9.89 -15.57
N PRO A 86 -0.35 -9.27 -15.10
CA PRO A 86 -1.25 -9.92 -14.16
C PRO A 86 -1.82 -11.23 -14.71
N SER A 87 -2.05 -12.21 -13.85
CA SER A 87 -2.45 -13.56 -14.28
C SER A 87 -3.91 -13.66 -14.71
N ALA A 88 -4.76 -12.68 -14.36
CA ALA A 88 -6.16 -12.64 -14.76
C ALA A 88 -6.73 -11.22 -14.78
N PRO A 89 -7.72 -10.92 -15.65
CA PRO A 89 -8.56 -9.73 -15.54
C PRO A 89 -9.18 -9.59 -14.14
N GLY A 90 -9.34 -8.36 -13.67
CA GLY A 90 -9.76 -8.05 -12.31
C GLY A 90 -8.65 -8.08 -11.27
N ALA A 91 -7.40 -8.37 -11.66
CA ALA A 91 -6.24 -8.15 -10.81
C ALA A 91 -6.17 -6.68 -10.41
N TRP A 92 -5.93 -6.41 -9.13
CA TRP A 92 -5.94 -5.07 -8.58
C TRP A 92 -4.82 -4.85 -7.57
N GLN A 93 -4.48 -3.57 -7.37
CA GLN A 93 -3.67 -3.07 -6.28
C GLN A 93 -4.25 -1.77 -5.72
N GLN A 94 -4.02 -1.54 -4.44
CA GLN A 94 -4.28 -0.31 -3.72
C GLN A 94 -3.00 0.15 -3.04
N VAL A 95 -2.77 1.46 -3.07
CA VAL A 95 -1.61 2.11 -2.51
C VAL A 95 -2.09 3.31 -1.70
N GLU A 96 -1.61 3.43 -0.47
CA GLU A 96 -1.71 4.63 0.34
C GLU A 96 -0.31 5.15 0.59
N LEU A 97 -0.13 6.45 0.37
CA LEU A 97 1.09 7.20 0.61
C LEU A 97 0.82 8.24 1.69
N TRP A 98 1.83 8.51 2.51
CA TRP A 98 1.79 9.65 3.40
C TRP A 98 3.18 10.22 3.68
N GLU A 99 3.24 11.50 4.00
CA GLU A 99 4.48 12.23 4.28
C GLU A 99 4.25 13.22 5.43
N TYR A 100 5.10 13.15 6.46
CA TYR A 100 5.14 14.19 7.50
C TYR A 100 5.95 15.37 7.02
N LEU A 101 5.31 16.53 6.85
CA LEU A 101 5.92 17.70 6.23
C LEU A 101 6.80 18.49 7.22
N SER A 102 7.82 19.16 6.70
CA SER A 102 8.75 20.00 7.45
C SER A 102 8.71 21.48 7.01
N GLY A 103 9.59 22.31 7.58
CA GLY A 103 9.69 23.73 7.23
C GLY A 103 8.43 24.52 7.58
N ASP A 104 7.91 25.29 6.63
CA ASP A 104 6.71 26.13 6.78
C ASP A 104 5.42 25.30 6.89
N GLU A 105 5.46 24.02 6.48
CA GLU A 105 4.34 23.07 6.53
C GLU A 105 4.47 22.11 7.72
N LEU A 106 5.32 22.44 8.69
CA LEU A 106 5.53 21.60 9.87
C LEU A 106 4.20 21.33 10.61
N GLY A 107 3.95 20.05 10.89
CA GLY A 107 2.75 19.58 11.58
C GLY A 107 1.62 19.17 10.64
N TRP A 108 1.79 19.37 9.33
CA TRP A 108 0.93 18.80 8.32
C TRP A 108 1.39 17.39 7.93
N THR A 109 0.42 16.54 7.58
CA THR A 109 0.66 15.24 6.96
C THR A 109 -0.05 15.21 5.61
N TRP A 110 0.71 15.05 4.54
CA TRP A 110 0.16 14.83 3.20
C TRP A 110 -0.20 13.36 3.01
N HIS A 111 -1.25 13.07 2.26
CA HIS A 111 -1.71 11.73 1.92
C HIS A 111 -2.16 11.63 0.46
N GLU A 112 -1.92 10.46 -0.14
CA GLU A 112 -2.42 10.10 -1.46
C GLU A 112 -2.86 8.64 -1.48
N GLU A 113 -4.05 8.36 -2.03
CA GLU A 113 -4.56 7.01 -2.20
C GLU A 113 -4.86 6.70 -3.65
N LEU A 114 -4.28 5.61 -4.15
CA LEU A 114 -4.38 5.15 -5.52
C LEU A 114 -4.96 3.74 -5.60
N GLY A 115 -5.84 3.51 -6.56
CA GLY A 115 -6.42 2.20 -6.84
C GLY A 115 -6.36 1.86 -8.32
N ILE A 116 -5.74 0.74 -8.66
CA ILE A 116 -5.53 0.31 -10.04
C ILE A 116 -6.15 -1.08 -10.26
N VAL A 117 -6.83 -1.26 -11.39
CA VAL A 117 -7.41 -2.54 -11.83
C VAL A 117 -6.95 -2.87 -13.24
N TYR A 118 -6.60 -4.13 -13.44
CA TYR A 118 -6.31 -4.72 -14.74
C TYR A 118 -7.60 -5.21 -15.40
N SER A 119 -7.99 -4.60 -16.51
CA SER A 119 -9.14 -4.97 -17.33
C SER A 119 -8.81 -4.89 -18.82
N PRO A 120 -8.06 -5.87 -19.36
CA PRO A 120 -7.49 -5.80 -20.71
C PRO A 120 -8.53 -5.80 -21.84
N ASN A 121 -9.69 -6.41 -21.60
CA ASN A 121 -10.70 -6.64 -22.64
C ASN A 121 -11.92 -5.73 -22.51
N ARG A 122 -12.04 -4.97 -21.40
CA ARG A 122 -13.23 -4.17 -21.10
C ARG A 122 -12.85 -2.88 -20.39
N PRO A 123 -13.17 -1.69 -20.93
CA PRO A 123 -12.97 -0.46 -20.21
C PRO A 123 -13.84 -0.39 -18.95
N ILE A 124 -13.34 0.28 -17.91
CA ILE A 124 -14.07 0.51 -16.67
C ILE A 124 -14.70 1.90 -16.75
N PRO A 125 -16.04 2.03 -16.75
CA PRO A 125 -16.70 3.33 -16.79
C PRO A 125 -16.25 4.24 -15.65
N GLY A 126 -15.89 5.49 -15.97
CA GLY A 126 -15.44 6.49 -15.00
C GLY A 126 -13.99 6.34 -14.53
N ALA A 127 -13.28 5.30 -14.96
CA ALA A 127 -11.87 5.12 -14.64
C ALA A 127 -10.96 5.76 -15.69
N VAL A 128 -9.77 6.19 -15.28
CA VAL A 128 -8.75 6.71 -16.19
C VAL A 128 -7.93 5.53 -16.71
N ALA A 129 -7.87 5.36 -18.03
CA ALA A 129 -7.00 4.35 -18.63
C ALA A 129 -5.54 4.78 -18.48
N LEU A 130 -4.72 3.89 -17.92
CA LEU A 130 -3.28 4.09 -17.80
C LEU A 130 -2.58 3.64 -19.07
N THR A 131 -1.56 4.38 -19.46
CA THR A 131 -0.78 4.12 -20.67
C THR A 131 0.18 2.96 -20.47
N PRO A 132 0.57 2.22 -21.54
CA PRO A 132 1.62 1.21 -21.45
C PRO A 132 2.96 1.79 -20.99
N GLU A 133 3.25 3.06 -21.25
CA GLU A 133 4.43 3.77 -20.76
C GLU A 133 4.44 3.88 -19.23
N GLU A 134 3.25 3.99 -18.63
CA GLU A 134 3.05 4.06 -17.18
C GLU A 134 3.02 2.68 -16.53
N MET A 135 2.52 1.63 -17.20
CA MET A 135 2.27 0.33 -16.54
C MET A 135 3.03 -0.85 -17.14
N MET A 136 3.89 -0.60 -18.14
CA MET A 136 4.58 -1.59 -19.00
C MET A 136 3.66 -2.47 -19.87
N PHE A 137 2.41 -2.69 -19.45
CA PHE A 137 1.40 -3.45 -20.19
C PHE A 137 0.14 -2.61 -20.38
N PRO A 138 -0.61 -2.80 -21.48
CA PRO A 138 -1.90 -2.16 -21.66
C PRO A 138 -2.95 -2.77 -20.72
N GLY A 139 -4.10 -2.10 -20.60
CA GLY A 139 -5.28 -2.65 -19.94
C GLY A 139 -5.39 -2.36 -18.44
N PHE A 140 -4.65 -1.38 -17.94
CA PHE A 140 -4.80 -0.90 -16.57
C PHE A 140 -5.66 0.35 -16.49
N TYR A 141 -6.41 0.46 -15.42
CA TYR A 141 -7.32 1.56 -15.16
C TYR A 141 -7.13 2.05 -13.72
N LEU A 142 -6.95 3.35 -13.55
CA LEU A 142 -6.98 4.05 -12.28
C LEU A 142 -8.45 4.27 -11.90
N ILE A 143 -8.89 3.59 -10.85
CA ILE A 143 -10.27 3.61 -10.36
C ILE A 143 -10.43 4.44 -9.09
N LYS A 144 -9.33 4.85 -8.47
CA LYS A 144 -9.28 5.67 -7.26
C LYS A 144 -8.03 6.52 -7.28
N ASP A 145 -8.21 7.81 -7.02
CA ASP A 145 -7.15 8.81 -6.88
C ASP A 145 -7.68 9.90 -5.94
N LYS A 146 -7.15 9.93 -4.73
CA LYS A 146 -7.56 10.86 -3.68
C LYS A 146 -6.34 11.44 -3.02
N GLU A 147 -6.28 12.76 -2.96
CA GLU A 147 -5.21 13.50 -2.30
C GLU A 147 -5.82 14.36 -1.20
N TRP A 148 -5.24 14.29 -0.01
CA TRP A 148 -5.67 15.10 1.12
C TRP A 148 -4.51 15.39 2.07
N SER A 149 -4.69 16.43 2.87
CA SER A 149 -3.73 16.83 3.89
C SER A 149 -4.41 16.92 5.25
N ILE A 150 -3.72 16.48 6.29
CA ILE A 150 -4.16 16.56 7.69
C ILE A 150 -3.32 17.63 8.39
N GLY A 151 -3.97 18.70 8.84
CA GLY A 151 -3.31 19.78 9.57
C GLY A 151 -3.00 19.40 11.03
N PRO A 152 -2.22 20.23 11.74
CA PRO A 152 -1.77 19.95 13.10
C PRO A 152 -2.89 19.80 14.14
N ASN A 153 -4.09 20.30 13.83
CA ASN A 153 -5.29 20.18 14.66
C ASN A 153 -6.20 19.00 14.26
N GLY A 154 -5.76 18.15 13.32
CA GLY A 154 -6.56 17.05 12.78
C GLY A 154 -7.58 17.47 11.72
N GLU A 155 -7.51 18.70 11.22
CA GLU A 155 -8.35 19.19 10.13
C GLU A 155 -7.95 18.53 8.80
N VAL A 156 -8.93 18.03 8.04
CA VAL A 156 -8.70 17.37 6.75
C VAL A 156 -9.03 18.34 5.62
N THR A 157 -8.05 18.58 4.75
CA THR A 157 -8.23 19.35 3.52
C THR A 157 -8.13 18.39 2.34
N ILE A 158 -9.15 18.33 1.49
CA ILE A 158 -9.13 17.51 0.28
C ILE A 158 -8.54 18.37 -0.83
N ASP A 159 -7.36 17.99 -1.30
CA ASP A 159 -6.60 18.73 -2.29
C ASP A 159 -6.99 18.31 -3.72
N GLN A 160 -7.35 17.03 -3.89
CA GLN A 160 -7.78 16.50 -5.19
C GLN A 160 -8.73 15.29 -5.06
N ASP A 161 -9.83 15.32 -5.81
CA ASP A 161 -10.70 14.17 -6.07
C ASP A 161 -10.88 14.10 -7.60
N LEU A 162 -10.03 13.31 -8.25
CA LEU A 162 -9.95 13.04 -9.70
C LEU A 162 -10.06 14.27 -10.65
N SER A 163 -8.90 14.89 -10.89
CA SER A 163 -8.52 15.68 -12.07
C SER A 163 -7.09 15.26 -12.47
N PRO A 164 -6.71 15.08 -13.74
CA PRO A 164 -5.39 14.53 -14.07
C PRO A 164 -4.31 15.61 -13.92
N ASN A 165 -3.61 15.62 -12.77
CA ASN A 165 -2.44 16.48 -12.58
C ASN A 165 -1.16 15.76 -13.04
N LEU A 166 -0.42 16.39 -13.96
CA LEU A 166 0.86 15.91 -14.53
C LEU A 166 1.95 15.60 -13.48
N ARG A 167 1.80 16.07 -12.23
CA ARG A 167 2.68 15.70 -11.10
C ARG A 167 2.53 14.23 -10.68
N ILE A 168 1.31 13.69 -10.70
CA ILE A 168 0.98 12.31 -10.33
C ILE A 168 1.62 11.34 -11.33
N LEU A 169 1.52 11.66 -12.63
CA LEU A 169 2.16 10.87 -13.68
C LEU A 169 3.69 10.86 -13.57
N LYS A 170 4.35 11.96 -13.19
CA LYS A 170 5.81 11.97 -12.98
C LYS A 170 6.26 11.13 -11.79
N ARG A 171 5.46 11.08 -10.72
CA ARG A 171 5.72 10.19 -9.58
C ARG A 171 5.45 8.74 -9.99
N LEU A 172 4.29 8.42 -10.57
CA LEU A 172 3.97 7.09 -11.12
C LEU A 172 4.99 6.60 -12.19
N HIS A 173 5.55 7.50 -13.00
CA HIS A 173 6.60 7.16 -13.96
C HIS A 173 7.88 6.66 -13.29
N LYS A 174 8.23 7.19 -12.11
CA LYS A 174 9.31 6.61 -11.28
C LYS A 174 8.88 5.25 -10.70
N PHE A 175 7.63 5.12 -10.27
CA PHE A 175 7.08 3.87 -9.69
C PHE A 175 7.08 2.66 -10.63
N PHE A 176 7.02 2.84 -11.96
CA PHE A 176 6.87 1.73 -12.91
C PHE A 176 8.01 1.58 -13.94
N GLN A 177 8.95 2.52 -14.03
CA GLN A 177 10.14 2.36 -14.87
C GLN A 177 11.31 1.76 -14.10
N ILE A 178 11.23 0.47 -13.76
CA ILE A 178 12.37 -0.33 -13.31
C ILE A 178 12.61 -1.45 -14.31
N LYS A 179 13.05 -1.07 -15.53
CA LYS A 179 13.85 -1.94 -16.42
C LYS A 179 14.51 -1.24 -17.62
N ARG A 180 14.79 0.07 -17.55
CA ARG A 180 15.52 0.78 -18.63
C ARG A 180 17.02 0.96 -18.38
N ARG A 181 17.61 0.34 -17.35
CA ARG A 181 19.06 0.50 -17.05
C ARG A 181 19.93 -0.74 -17.26
N SER A 182 19.42 -1.79 -17.89
CA SER A 182 20.21 -2.99 -18.16
C SER A 182 19.94 -3.57 -19.55
N PHE A 183 20.12 -2.77 -20.61
CA PHE A 183 20.49 -3.22 -21.96
C PHE A 183 21.15 -2.07 -22.71
#